data_AF-A0A7S3IR25-F1
#
_entry.id   AF-A0A7S3IR25-F1
#
_cell.length_a   1.000
_cell.length_b   1.000
_cell.length_c   1.000
_cell.angle_alpha   90.00
_cell.angle_beta   90.00
_cell.angle_gamma   90.00
#
_symmetry.space_group_name_H-M   'P 1'
#
loop_
_entity.id
_entity.type
_entity.pdbx_description
1 polymer ?
#
loop_
_entity_poly.entity_id
_entity_poly.type
_entity_poly.pdbx_seq_one_letter_code
_entity_poly.pdbx_strand_id
1 'polypeptide(L)'
;PEYLAPEIIKGSGHSWGADWWSLGALLYEMLCGRPPHYNRDRQQMLRDIAEKPIAMKPYFSAEASSLLKALLERNPSKRLGTGASDCEDIKKHAFFSDVDWDKVSRREHEAVFKPKVKGSEDTSCIDKLFTREGLEE
;
A
#
# COMPACT_ATOMS: atom_id res chain seq x y z
N PRO A 1 12.41 -1.32 -1.61
CA PRO A 1 12.56 -1.15 -0.13
C PRO A 1 11.60 -0.12 0.50
N GLU A 2 10.99 0.72 -0.34
CA GLU A 2 10.08 1.83 -0.04
C GLU A 2 8.87 1.41 0.80
N TYR A 3 8.46 0.14 0.71
CA TYR A 3 7.30 -0.43 1.42
C TYR A 3 7.67 -1.21 2.68
N LEU A 4 8.97 -1.33 3.01
CA LEU A 4 9.39 -2.09 4.19
C LEU A 4 8.93 -1.40 5.47
N ALA A 5 8.38 -2.17 6.40
CA ALA A 5 7.99 -1.67 7.71
C ALA A 5 9.21 -1.32 8.59
N PRO A 6 9.12 -0.33 9.50
CA PRO A 6 10.23 0.09 10.35
C PRO A 6 10.84 -1.03 11.19
N GLU A 7 10.03 -1.96 11.69
CA GLU A 7 10.47 -3.11 12.49
C GLU A 7 11.31 -4.12 11.68
N ILE A 8 11.02 -4.30 10.39
CA ILE A 8 11.80 -5.13 9.48
C ILE A 8 13.17 -4.50 9.25
N ILE A 9 13.20 -3.18 9.04
CA ILE A 9 14.45 -2.42 8.83
C ILE A 9 15.34 -2.51 10.08
N LYS A 10 14.73 -2.48 11.27
CA LYS A 10 15.44 -2.57 12.56
C LYS A 10 15.83 -3.99 12.97
N GLY A 11 15.40 -5.02 12.22
CA GLY A 11 15.67 -6.41 12.56
C GLY A 11 15.02 -6.87 13.87
N SER A 12 13.94 -6.22 14.32
CA SER A 12 13.31 -6.45 15.64
C SER A 12 12.31 -7.62 15.64
N GLY A 13 12.35 -8.48 14.62
CA GLY A 13 11.27 -9.41 14.30
C GLY A 13 10.13 -8.72 13.54
N HIS A 14 9.25 -9.51 12.94
CA HIS A 14 8.07 -9.01 12.23
C HIS A 14 6.85 -9.87 12.55
N SER A 15 5.68 -9.25 12.46
CA SER A 15 4.37 -9.91 12.49
C SER A 15 3.58 -9.49 11.25
N TRP A 16 2.33 -9.94 11.13
CA TRP A 16 1.40 -9.52 10.08
C TRP A 16 1.16 -7.99 10.03
N GLY A 17 1.51 -7.25 11.09
CA GLY A 17 1.45 -5.79 11.09
C GLY A 17 2.30 -5.12 10.01
N ALA A 18 3.36 -5.79 9.52
CA ALA A 18 4.18 -5.27 8.43
C ALA A 18 3.42 -5.19 7.10
N ASP A 19 2.42 -6.05 6.89
CA ASP A 19 1.55 -6.01 5.71
C ASP A 19 0.65 -4.77 5.75
N TRP A 20 0.14 -4.42 6.93
CA TRP A 20 -0.66 -3.22 7.13
C TRP A 20 0.14 -1.92 6.92
N TRP A 21 1.43 -1.92 7.28
CA TRP A 21 2.32 -0.81 6.90
C TRP A 21 2.45 -0.70 5.39
N SER A 22 2.71 -1.83 4.72
CA SER A 22 2.87 -1.88 3.26
C SER A 22 1.61 -1.41 2.53
N LEU A 23 0.43 -1.79 3.03
CA LEU A 23 -0.86 -1.27 2.56
C LEU A 23 -0.95 0.25 2.71
N GLY A 24 -0.58 0.79 3.87
CA GLY A 24 -0.57 2.23 4.11
C GLY A 24 0.37 2.97 3.16
N ALA A 25 1.55 2.43 2.90
CA ALA A 25 2.54 3.01 1.99
C ALA A 25 2.05 2.99 0.54
N LEU A 26 1.46 1.88 0.10
CA LEU A 26 0.83 1.74 -1.22
C LEU A 26 -0.34 2.71 -1.38
N LEU A 27 -1.22 2.81 -0.38
CA LEU A 27 -2.36 3.74 -0.43
C LEU A 27 -1.91 5.20 -0.50
N TYR A 28 -0.88 5.58 0.27
CA TYR A 28 -0.29 6.91 0.19
C TYR A 28 0.20 7.22 -1.24
N GLU A 29 0.85 6.25 -1.88
CA GLU A 29 1.34 6.39 -3.24
C GLU A 29 0.22 6.45 -4.27
N MET A 30 -0.83 5.64 -4.16
CA MET A 30 -1.99 5.73 -5.05
C MET A 30 -2.67 7.11 -4.97
N LEU A 31 -2.66 7.75 -3.80
CA LEU A 31 -3.30 9.05 -3.58
C LEU A 31 -2.47 10.25 -4.06
N CYS A 32 -1.15 10.15 -4.15
CA CYS A 32 -0.29 11.30 -4.51
C CYS A 32 0.81 11.02 -5.54
N GLY A 33 0.90 9.80 -6.05
CA GLY A 33 1.85 9.35 -7.07
C GLY A 33 3.29 9.15 -6.58
N ARG A 34 3.55 9.17 -5.26
CA ARG A 34 4.87 8.91 -4.67
C ARG A 34 4.76 8.17 -3.34
N PRO A 35 5.72 7.29 -3.00
CA PRO A 35 5.74 6.64 -1.69
C PRO A 35 5.97 7.69 -0.57
N PRO A 36 5.58 7.36 0.68
CA PRO A 36 5.69 8.28 1.82
C PRO A 36 7.13 8.71 2.11
N HIS A 37 8.10 7.83 1.83
CA HIS A 37 9.52 8.10 1.89
C HIS A 37 10.19 7.68 0.58
N TYR A 38 11.03 8.55 0.05
CA TYR A 38 11.85 8.26 -1.13
C TYR A 38 13.18 8.99 -1.02
N ASN A 39 14.27 8.27 -1.26
CA ASN A 39 15.59 8.85 -1.42
C ASN A 39 16.40 8.01 -2.41
N ARG A 40 17.24 8.67 -3.22
CA ARG A 40 18.15 7.98 -4.15
C ARG A 40 19.22 7.18 -3.38
N ASP A 41 19.65 7.68 -2.23
CA ASP A 41 20.48 6.91 -1.32
C ASP A 41 19.60 5.93 -0.53
N ARG A 42 19.78 4.64 -0.82
CA ARG A 42 19.08 3.55 -0.16
C ARG A 42 19.23 3.59 1.36
N GLN A 43 20.42 3.87 1.89
CA GLN A 43 20.64 3.90 3.34
C GLN A 43 19.91 5.09 3.98
N GLN A 44 19.91 6.24 3.31
CA GLN A 44 19.12 7.38 3.78
C GLN A 44 17.61 7.10 3.72
N MET A 45 17.14 6.40 2.68
CA MET A 45 15.72 6.02 2.58
C MET A 45 15.30 5.10 3.73
N LEU A 46 16.13 4.11 4.07
CA LEU A 46 15.85 3.21 5.20
C LEU A 46 15.81 3.97 6.53
N ARG A 47 16.71 4.94 6.74
CA ARG A 47 16.67 5.85 7.90
C ARG A 47 15.40 6.69 7.92
N ASP A 48 15.03 7.27 6.78
CA ASP A 48 13.80 8.06 6.64
C ASP A 48 12.57 7.22 7.01
N ILE A 49 12.46 5.99 6.51
CA ILE A 49 11.36 5.07 6.87
C ILE A 49 11.36 4.80 8.39
N ALA A 50 12.52 4.52 8.97
CA ALA A 50 12.62 4.18 10.39
C ALA A 50 12.24 5.34 11.33
N GLU A 51 12.51 6.59 10.95
CA GLU A 51 12.54 7.71 11.90
C GLU A 51 11.78 8.97 11.45
N LYS A 52 11.74 9.29 10.16
CA LYS A 52 11.26 10.58 9.67
C LYS A 52 9.73 10.67 9.67
N PRO A 53 9.10 11.71 10.23
CA PRO A 53 7.65 11.86 10.17
C PRO A 53 7.10 11.84 8.74
N ILE A 54 5.94 11.21 8.54
CA ILE A 54 5.26 11.15 7.24
C ILE A 54 4.32 12.35 7.15
N ALA A 55 4.57 13.24 6.19
CA ALA A 55 3.74 14.41 5.97
C ALA A 55 2.48 14.04 5.15
N MET A 56 1.30 14.29 5.71
CA MET A 56 0.05 14.22 4.96
C MET A 56 -0.04 15.39 3.98
N LYS A 57 -0.60 15.15 2.79
CA LYS A 57 -0.79 16.19 1.79
C LYS A 57 -2.06 17.00 2.08
N PRO A 58 -2.08 18.30 1.78
CA PRO A 58 -3.23 19.16 2.10
C PRO A 58 -4.50 18.80 1.32
N TYR A 59 -4.37 18.06 0.21
CA TYR A 59 -5.49 17.60 -0.61
C TYR A 59 -5.99 16.20 -0.23
N PHE A 60 -5.42 15.56 0.79
CA PHE A 60 -6.00 14.32 1.31
C PHE A 60 -7.28 14.62 2.08
N SER A 61 -8.31 13.79 1.92
CA SER A 61 -9.49 13.89 2.76
C SER A 61 -9.15 13.60 4.24
N ALA A 62 -10.05 13.98 5.15
CA ALA A 62 -9.86 13.73 6.57
C ALA A 62 -9.80 12.22 6.86
N GLU A 63 -10.65 11.45 6.19
CA GLU A 63 -10.74 10.00 6.29
C GLU A 63 -9.48 9.32 5.77
N ALA A 64 -8.97 9.76 4.62
CA ALA A 64 -7.71 9.26 4.05
C ALA A 64 -6.54 9.53 4.98
N SER A 65 -6.43 10.78 5.47
CA SER A 65 -5.37 11.17 6.40
C SER A 65 -5.45 10.40 7.72
N SER A 66 -6.65 10.14 8.23
CA SER A 66 -6.88 9.34 9.43
C SER A 66 -6.40 7.90 9.23
N LEU A 67 -6.82 7.25 8.13
CA LEU A 67 -6.44 5.88 7.81
C LEU A 67 -4.92 5.75 7.65
N LEU A 68 -4.31 6.65 6.87
CA LEU A 68 -2.87 6.63 6.62
C LEU A 68 -2.06 6.80 7.89
N LYS A 69 -2.46 7.70 8.80
CA LYS A 69 -1.79 7.85 10.11
C LYS A 69 -1.87 6.57 10.94
N ALA A 70 -3.00 5.87 10.90
CA ALA A 70 -3.23 4.66 11.67
C ALA A 70 -2.47 3.43 11.11
N LEU A 71 -2.40 3.29 9.77
CA LEU A 71 -1.64 2.23 9.09
C LEU A 71 -0.13 2.48 9.12
N LEU A 72 0.30 3.74 9.01
CA LEU A 72 1.71 4.16 9.02
C LEU A 72 2.21 4.51 10.43
N GLU A 73 1.60 3.91 11.45
CA GLU A 73 2.08 3.96 12.83
C GLU A 73 3.36 3.10 12.95
N ARG A 74 4.42 3.70 13.48
CA ARG A 74 5.74 3.06 13.56
C ARG A 74 5.79 1.99 14.62
N ASN A 75 5.06 2.17 15.72
CA ASN A 75 4.94 1.13 16.72
C ASN A 75 3.96 0.06 16.22
N PRO A 76 4.42 -1.16 15.86
CA PRO A 76 3.54 -2.18 15.32
C PRO A 76 2.41 -2.54 16.29
N SER A 77 2.57 -2.41 17.61
CA SER A 77 1.51 -2.72 18.58
C SER A 77 0.37 -1.70 18.61
N LYS A 78 0.58 -0.51 18.05
CA LYS A 78 -0.40 0.59 17.98
C LYS A 78 -0.96 0.77 16.57
N ARG A 79 -0.46 -0.01 15.61
CA ARG A 79 -0.83 0.10 14.19
C ARG A 79 -2.22 -0.47 13.97
N LEU A 80 -3.00 0.19 13.13
CA LEU A 80 -4.31 -0.34 12.76
C LEU A 80 -4.15 -1.70 12.09
N GLY A 81 -4.98 -2.66 12.50
CA GLY A 81 -4.92 -4.04 12.02
C GLY A 81 -4.04 -4.98 12.83
N THR A 82 -3.34 -4.52 13.87
CA THR A 82 -2.55 -5.42 14.74
C THR A 82 -3.27 -5.80 16.04
N GLY A 83 -4.49 -5.30 16.23
CA GLY A 83 -5.37 -5.65 17.35
C GLY A 83 -6.01 -7.03 17.18
N ALA A 84 -6.85 -7.42 18.15
CA ALA A 84 -7.53 -8.71 18.13
C ALA A 84 -8.48 -8.91 16.93
N SER A 85 -9.00 -7.82 16.38
CA SER A 85 -9.90 -7.84 15.21
C SER A 85 -9.17 -7.89 13.87
N ASP A 86 -7.83 -7.77 13.86
CA ASP A 86 -6.98 -7.76 12.66
C ASP A 86 -7.57 -6.88 11.52
N CYS A 87 -7.83 -7.45 10.34
CA CYS A 87 -8.31 -6.72 9.18
C CYS A 87 -9.70 -6.07 9.35
N GLU A 88 -10.52 -6.50 10.31
CA GLU A 88 -11.87 -5.99 10.50
C GLU A 88 -11.88 -4.52 10.94
N ASP A 89 -10.88 -4.08 11.71
CA ASP A 89 -10.75 -2.68 12.10
C ASP A 89 -10.41 -1.79 10.90
N ILE A 90 -9.67 -2.32 9.92
CA ILE A 90 -9.34 -1.62 8.68
C ILE A 90 -10.59 -1.52 7.80
N LYS A 91 -11.33 -2.62 7.60
CA LYS A 91 -12.55 -2.65 6.79
C LYS A 91 -13.63 -1.69 7.29
N LYS A 92 -13.72 -1.50 8.62
CA LYS A 92 -14.69 -0.61 9.28
C LYS A 92 -14.26 0.86 9.30
N HIS A 93 -13.04 1.18 8.89
CA HIS A 93 -12.55 2.56 8.91
C HIS A 93 -13.38 3.44 7.97
N ALA A 94 -13.66 4.69 8.37
CA ALA A 94 -14.54 5.62 7.64
C ALA A 94 -14.14 5.86 6.17
N PHE A 95 -12.85 5.71 5.86
CA PHE A 95 -12.32 5.77 4.48
C PHE A 95 -12.93 4.72 3.55
N PHE A 96 -13.37 3.58 4.08
CA PHE A 96 -14.03 2.50 3.33
C PHE A 96 -15.53 2.41 3.62
N SER A 97 -16.16 3.49 4.09
CA SER A 97 -17.57 3.49 4.48
C SER A 97 -18.55 3.22 3.32
N ASP A 98 -18.13 3.46 2.08
CA ASP A 98 -18.88 3.19 0.86
C ASP A 98 -18.53 1.84 0.21
N VAL A 99 -17.63 1.06 0.81
CA VAL A 99 -17.19 -0.24 0.29
C VAL A 99 -18.05 -1.37 0.81
N ASP A 100 -18.70 -2.07 -0.11
CA ASP A 100 -19.37 -3.35 0.15
C ASP A 100 -18.36 -4.50 0.00
N TRP A 101 -17.76 -4.91 1.12
CA TRP A 101 -16.74 -5.95 1.17
C TRP A 101 -17.23 -7.32 0.70
N ASP A 102 -18.53 -7.60 0.84
CA ASP A 102 -19.13 -8.84 0.36
C ASP A 102 -19.20 -8.86 -1.17
N LYS A 103 -19.59 -7.74 -1.80
CA LYS A 103 -19.53 -7.60 -3.26
C LYS A 103 -18.10 -7.64 -3.78
N VAL A 104 -17.14 -7.05 -3.07
CA VAL A 104 -15.72 -7.14 -3.44
C VAL A 104 -15.27 -8.60 -3.45
N SER A 105 -15.58 -9.37 -2.40
CA SER A 105 -15.24 -10.79 -2.29
C SER A 105 -15.84 -11.63 -3.42
N ARG A 106 -17.10 -11.35 -3.81
CA ARG A 106 -17.77 -12.02 -4.93
C ARG A 106 -17.39 -11.48 -6.32
N ARG A 107 -16.47 -10.50 -6.40
CA ARG A 107 -16.09 -9.81 -7.65
C ARG A 107 -17.25 -9.13 -8.37
N GLU A 108 -18.26 -8.70 -7.61
CA GLU A 108 -19.45 -7.99 -8.09
C GLU A 108 -19.31 -6.46 -8.00
N HIS A 109 -18.30 -5.98 -7.28
CA HIS A 109 -17.99 -4.55 -7.23
C HIS A 109 -17.46 -4.09 -8.59
N GLU A 110 -18.08 -3.08 -9.20
CA GLU A 110 -17.63 -2.58 -10.49
C GLU A 110 -16.27 -1.88 -10.36
N ALA A 111 -15.32 -2.28 -11.21
CA ALA A 111 -14.01 -1.62 -11.29
C ALA A 111 -14.13 -0.29 -12.03
N VAL A 112 -13.58 0.78 -11.43
CA VAL A 112 -13.55 2.13 -12.03
C VAL A 112 -12.77 2.14 -13.35
N PHE A 113 -11.77 1.27 -13.49
CA PHE A 113 -10.98 1.12 -14.70
C PHE A 113 -11.02 -0.32 -15.19
N LYS A 114 -11.41 -0.49 -16.46
CA LYS A 114 -11.33 -1.77 -17.19
C LYS A 114 -10.25 -1.62 -18.27
N PRO A 115 -9.13 -2.36 -18.19
CA PRO A 115 -8.08 -2.30 -19.20
C PRO A 115 -8.60 -2.65 -20.59
N LYS A 116 -8.16 -1.91 -21.62
CA LYS A 116 -8.53 -2.18 -23.01
C LYS A 116 -7.55 -3.18 -23.62
N VAL A 117 -7.89 -4.47 -23.53
CA VAL A 117 -7.12 -5.56 -24.12
C VAL A 117 -7.85 -6.18 -25.30
N LYS A 118 -7.09 -6.65 -26.30
CA LYS A 118 -7.58 -7.21 -27.57
C LYS A 118 -7.84 -8.71 -27.52
N GLY A 119 -7.45 -9.40 -26.45
CA GLY A 119 -7.61 -10.84 -26.31
C GLY A 119 -6.76 -11.40 -25.16
N SER A 120 -6.75 -12.73 -25.02
CA SER A 120 -6.03 -13.44 -23.95
C SER A 120 -4.51 -13.32 -24.03
N GLU A 121 -3.97 -13.05 -25.21
CA GLU A 121 -2.52 -12.92 -25.46
C GLU A 121 -2.06 -11.46 -25.57
N ASP A 122 -2.94 -10.49 -25.30
CA ASP A 122 -2.58 -9.08 -25.42
C ASP A 122 -1.67 -8.63 -24.28
N THR A 123 -0.43 -8.28 -24.62
CA THR A 123 0.59 -7.79 -23.69
C THR A 123 0.70 -6.26 -23.66
N SER A 124 -0.30 -5.51 -24.16
CA SER A 124 -0.23 -4.04 -24.28
C SER A 124 -0.17 -3.28 -22.96
N CYS A 125 -0.59 -3.91 -21.86
CA CYS A 125 -0.44 -3.36 -20.49
C CYS A 125 0.88 -3.78 -19.82
N ILE A 126 1.77 -4.48 -20.52
CA ILE A 126 3.08 -4.93 -20.04
C ILE A 126 4.16 -4.09 -20.73
N ASP A 127 5.24 -3.77 -20.02
CA ASP A 127 6.35 -3.00 -20.58
C ASP A 127 6.99 -3.74 -21.78
N LYS A 128 7.25 -3.00 -22.86
CA LYS A 128 7.87 -3.51 -24.08
C LYS A 128 9.30 -4.00 -23.87
N LEU A 129 9.94 -3.59 -22.77
CA LEU A 129 11.22 -4.15 -22.36
C LEU A 129 11.13 -5.68 -22.27
N PHE A 130 10.11 -6.20 -21.58
CA PHE A 130 9.94 -7.63 -21.35
C PHE A 130 9.31 -8.36 -22.54
N THR A 131 8.35 -7.74 -23.24
CA THR A 131 7.63 -8.42 -24.34
C THR A 131 8.45 -8.56 -25.62
N ARG A 132 9.67 -7.99 -25.64
CA ARG A 132 10.64 -8.11 -26.75
C ARG A 132 11.76 -9.10 -26.46
N GLU A 133 11.89 -9.56 -25.22
CA GLU A 133 12.85 -10.60 -24.88
C GLU A 133 12.41 -11.90 -25.56
N GLY A 134 13.35 -12.56 -26.24
CA GLY A 134 13.10 -13.89 -26.79
C GLY A 134 12.87 -14.87 -25.64
N LEU A 135 11.98 -15.83 -25.85
CA LEU A 135 11.89 -16.96 -24.93
C LEU A 135 13.20 -17.75 -25.06
N GLU A 136 14.03 -17.74 -24.04
CA GLU A 136 15.16 -18.68 -23.95
C GLU A 136 14.57 -20.10 -23.87
N GLU A 137 15.02 -20.99 -24.77
CA GLU A 137 14.65 -22.42 -24.79
C GLU A 137 15.32 -23.22 -23.67
#